data_AF-A0A1C3WV93-F1
#
_entry.id   AF-A0A1C3WV93-F1
#
_cell.length_a   1.000
_cell.length_b   1.000
_cell.length_c   1.000
_cell.angle_alpha   90.00
_cell.angle_beta   90.00
_cell.angle_gamma   90.00
#
_symmetry.space_group_name_H-M   'P 1'
#
loop_
_entity.id
_entity.type
_entity.pdbx_description
1 polymer ?
#
loop_
_entity_poly.entity_id
_entity_poly.type
_entity_poly.pdbx_seq_one_letter_code
_entity_poly.pdbx_strand_id
1 'polypeptide(L)'
;GDDIVPYLVNMTKRGADQIGGADYTFDCTGNTKVMRQALEASHRGWGKSVVIGVAGAGQEISTRPFQLVTGRSWMGTAFGGARGRTDVPKIVDWYMEGKIQIDPMITHTMPLEDINKGFELMHSGESIRSVVLY
;
A
#
# COMPACT_ATOMS: atom_id res chain seq x y z
N GLY A 1 2.26 -21.19 -2.47
CA GLY A 1 1.03 -20.48 -2.81
C GLY A 1 1.06 -20.23 -4.29
N ASP A 2 -0.02 -20.57 -4.98
CA ASP A 2 -0.12 -20.40 -6.42
C ASP A 2 0.06 -18.92 -6.80
N ASP A 3 0.56 -18.67 -8.00
CA ASP A 3 0.72 -17.31 -8.52
C ASP A 3 -0.66 -16.68 -8.75
N ILE A 4 -1.02 -15.69 -7.93
CA ILE A 4 -2.32 -15.00 -7.97
C ILE A 4 -2.39 -13.98 -9.11
N VAL A 5 -1.25 -13.61 -9.73
CA VAL A 5 -1.19 -12.56 -10.75
C VAL A 5 -2.11 -12.85 -11.95
N PRO A 6 -2.13 -14.04 -12.56
CA PRO A 6 -3.03 -14.35 -13.67
C PRO A 6 -4.51 -14.20 -13.29
N TYR A 7 -4.87 -14.54 -12.06
CA TYR A 7 -6.24 -14.36 -11.57
C TYR A 7 -6.61 -12.88 -11.51
N LEU A 8 -5.75 -12.03 -10.91
CA LEU A 8 -5.98 -10.59 -10.82
C LEU A 8 -6.06 -9.91 -12.19
N VAL A 9 -5.19 -10.30 -13.12
CA VAL A 9 -5.19 -9.79 -14.50
C VAL A 9 -6.47 -10.18 -15.23
N ASN A 10 -6.93 -11.42 -15.08
CA ASN A 10 -8.17 -11.87 -15.72
C ASN A 10 -9.41 -11.19 -15.13
N MET A 11 -9.45 -10.99 -13.81
CA MET A 11 -10.56 -10.32 -13.10
C MET A 11 -10.77 -8.87 -13.57
N THR A 12 -9.74 -8.23 -14.12
CA THR A 12 -9.76 -6.82 -14.52
C THR A 12 -10.01 -6.59 -16.01
N LYS A 13 -10.15 -7.65 -16.80
CA LYS A 13 -10.57 -7.55 -18.21
C LYS A 13 -11.96 -6.96 -18.31
N ARG A 14 -12.16 -6.00 -19.20
CA ARG A 14 -13.43 -5.26 -19.32
C ARG A 14 -13.60 -4.64 -20.70
N GLY A 15 -14.80 -4.76 -21.27
CA GLY A 15 -15.14 -4.16 -22.56
C GLY A 15 -14.15 -4.56 -23.66
N ALA A 16 -13.56 -3.57 -24.32
CA ALA A 16 -12.56 -3.78 -25.38
C ALA A 16 -11.18 -4.21 -24.85
N ASP A 17 -10.90 -4.00 -23.56
CA ASP A 17 -9.63 -4.41 -22.96
C ASP A 17 -9.71 -5.88 -22.49
N GLN A 18 -9.14 -6.75 -23.33
CA GLN A 18 -9.02 -8.18 -23.08
C GLN A 18 -7.60 -8.59 -22.61
N ILE A 19 -6.71 -7.62 -22.37
CA ILE A 19 -5.38 -7.86 -21.82
C ILE A 19 -5.49 -7.94 -20.30
N GLY A 20 -6.12 -6.93 -19.70
CA GLY A 20 -6.34 -6.84 -18.26
C GLY A 20 -5.11 -6.42 -17.45
N GLY A 21 -5.30 -6.40 -16.14
CA GLY A 21 -4.41 -5.81 -15.14
C GLY A 21 -4.95 -4.48 -14.62
N ALA A 22 -4.64 -4.16 -13.36
CA ALA A 22 -5.12 -2.92 -12.75
C ALA A 22 -4.33 -1.69 -13.24
N ASP A 23 -5.00 -0.56 -13.44
CA ASP A 23 -4.36 0.69 -13.83
C ASP A 23 -3.29 1.12 -12.81
N TYR A 24 -3.59 0.91 -11.52
CA TYR A 24 -2.70 1.17 -10.40
C TYR A 24 -2.68 -0.02 -9.44
N THR A 25 -1.51 -0.33 -8.92
CA THR A 25 -1.32 -1.33 -7.85
C THR A 25 -0.44 -0.74 -6.76
N PHE A 26 -0.67 -1.16 -5.52
CA PHE A 26 0.05 -0.66 -4.35
C PHE A 26 0.50 -1.84 -3.49
N ASP A 27 1.80 -1.95 -3.23
CA ASP A 27 2.27 -2.82 -2.16
C ASP A 27 2.30 -2.05 -0.84
N CYS A 28 1.54 -2.54 0.14
CA CYS A 28 1.48 -2.01 1.49
C CYS A 28 2.03 -3.00 2.54
N THR A 29 2.79 -4.01 2.11
CA THR A 29 3.21 -5.13 2.97
C THR A 29 4.69 -5.11 3.35
N GLY A 30 5.57 -4.58 2.47
CA GLY A 30 7.02 -4.69 2.67
C GLY A 30 7.58 -6.05 2.22
N ASN A 31 6.79 -6.90 1.58
CA ASN A 31 7.24 -8.19 1.07
C ASN A 31 7.64 -8.10 -0.42
N THR A 32 8.90 -8.40 -0.76
CA THR A 32 9.42 -8.28 -2.13
C THR A 32 8.70 -9.18 -3.15
N LYS A 33 8.15 -10.32 -2.73
CA LYS A 33 7.31 -11.17 -3.59
C LYS A 33 6.00 -10.47 -3.94
N VAL A 34 5.36 -9.85 -2.96
CA VAL A 34 4.11 -9.08 -3.16
C VAL A 34 4.37 -7.84 -4.00
N MET A 35 5.50 -7.14 -3.80
CA MET A 35 5.91 -6.01 -4.65
C MET A 35 6.02 -6.43 -6.13
N ARG A 36 6.65 -7.57 -6.41
CA ARG A 36 6.73 -8.11 -7.77
C ARG A 36 5.35 -8.46 -8.32
N GLN A 37 4.53 -9.16 -7.54
CA GLN A 37 3.18 -9.53 -7.95
C GLN A 37 2.30 -8.30 -8.23
N ALA A 38 2.42 -7.23 -7.44
CA ALA A 38 1.74 -5.96 -7.67
C ALA A 38 2.13 -5.37 -9.03
N LEU A 39 3.43 -5.31 -9.35
CA LEU A 39 3.88 -4.85 -10.67
C LEU A 39 3.29 -5.72 -11.79
N GLU A 40 3.42 -7.03 -11.70
CA GLU A 40 3.00 -7.93 -12.77
C GLU A 40 1.47 -7.98 -12.93
N ALA A 41 0.71 -7.69 -11.87
CA ALA A 41 -0.75 -7.53 -11.89
C ALA A 41 -1.23 -6.17 -12.41
N SER A 42 -0.35 -5.18 -12.54
CA SER A 42 -0.70 -3.90 -13.17
C SER A 42 -0.87 -4.04 -14.68
N HIS A 43 -1.64 -3.13 -15.28
CA HIS A 43 -2.03 -3.21 -16.68
C HIS A 43 -0.82 -3.12 -17.62
N ARG A 44 -0.76 -4.00 -18.63
CA ARG A 44 0.26 -3.92 -19.67
C ARG A 44 0.02 -2.70 -20.55
N GLY A 45 1.00 -1.83 -20.69
CA GLY A 45 0.93 -0.63 -21.55
C GLY A 45 0.97 0.68 -20.78
N TRP A 46 0.28 0.77 -19.63
CA TRP A 46 0.21 2.00 -18.84
C TRP A 46 0.15 1.80 -17.32
N GLY A 47 0.15 0.55 -16.83
CA GLY A 47 -0.01 0.24 -15.43
C GLY A 47 1.09 0.83 -14.55
N LYS A 48 0.72 1.33 -13.39
CA LYS A 48 1.66 1.88 -12.40
C LYS A 48 1.62 1.05 -11.13
N SER A 49 2.79 0.63 -10.66
CA SER A 49 2.93 -0.06 -9.39
C SER A 49 3.73 0.77 -8.41
N VAL A 50 3.15 1.03 -7.24
CA VAL A 50 3.73 1.88 -6.20
C VAL A 50 4.07 1.04 -4.99
N VAL A 51 5.35 1.02 -4.63
CA VAL A 51 5.85 0.40 -3.39
C VAL A 51 5.67 1.40 -2.25
N ILE A 52 4.83 1.05 -1.28
CA ILE A 52 4.60 1.81 -0.04
C ILE A 52 5.24 1.07 1.15
N GLY A 53 5.15 -0.26 1.18
CA GLY A 53 5.74 -1.10 2.21
C GLY A 53 7.27 -1.03 2.22
N VAL A 54 7.86 -1.16 3.41
CA VAL A 54 9.32 -1.14 3.61
C VAL A 54 9.83 -2.56 3.73
N ALA A 55 10.71 -2.96 2.80
CA ALA A 55 11.32 -4.29 2.84
C ALA A 55 12.39 -4.41 3.92
N GLY A 56 12.61 -5.65 4.39
CA GLY A 56 13.71 -5.95 5.30
C GLY A 56 15.09 -5.67 4.69
N ALA A 57 16.08 -5.44 5.54
CA ALA A 57 17.44 -5.12 5.10
C ALA A 57 18.03 -6.19 4.16
N GLY A 58 18.69 -5.74 3.08
CA GLY A 58 19.34 -6.61 2.09
C GLY A 58 18.40 -7.33 1.11
N GLN A 59 17.09 -7.09 1.19
CA GLN A 59 16.13 -7.65 0.24
C GLN A 59 16.12 -6.88 -1.08
N GLU A 60 15.95 -7.61 -2.18
CA GLU A 60 15.88 -7.03 -3.52
C GLU A 60 14.55 -7.35 -4.19
N ILE A 61 14.04 -6.39 -4.96
CA ILE A 61 12.93 -6.61 -5.87
C ILE A 61 13.45 -7.02 -7.24
N SER A 62 12.73 -7.90 -7.93
CA SER A 62 13.10 -8.36 -9.26
C SER A 62 11.87 -8.64 -10.12
N THR A 63 12.00 -8.48 -11.42
CA THR A 63 11.00 -8.87 -12.42
C THR A 63 11.69 -9.04 -13.78
N ARG A 64 10.95 -9.52 -14.80
CA ARG A 64 11.47 -9.55 -16.17
C ARG A 64 11.46 -8.13 -16.74
N PRO A 65 12.57 -7.62 -17.32
CA PRO A 65 12.63 -6.26 -17.88
C PRO A 65 11.51 -5.95 -18.89
N PHE A 66 11.03 -6.98 -19.59
CA PHE A 66 9.93 -6.87 -20.53
C PHE A 66 8.63 -6.34 -19.90
N GLN A 67 8.42 -6.54 -18.59
CA GLN A 67 7.28 -5.97 -17.88
C GLN A 67 7.28 -4.43 -17.96
N LEU A 68 8.46 -3.81 -17.86
CA LEU A 68 8.64 -2.36 -17.95
C LEU A 68 8.66 -1.88 -19.40
N VAL A 69 9.36 -2.60 -20.29
CA VAL A 69 9.40 -2.29 -21.74
C VAL A 69 8.00 -2.27 -22.34
N THR A 70 7.10 -3.14 -21.86
CA THR A 70 5.70 -3.17 -22.30
C THR A 70 4.81 -2.14 -21.61
N GLY A 71 5.38 -1.11 -20.96
CA GLY A 71 4.68 0.10 -20.56
C GLY A 71 4.29 0.18 -19.09
N ARG A 72 4.69 -0.79 -18.25
CA ARG A 72 4.50 -0.65 -16.80
C ARG A 72 5.54 0.29 -16.20
N SER A 73 5.13 1.05 -15.17
CA SER A 73 6.03 1.85 -14.35
C SER A 73 6.10 1.27 -12.94
N TRP A 74 7.31 1.13 -12.40
CA TRP A 74 7.53 0.71 -11.02
C TRP A 74 8.19 1.84 -10.24
N MET A 75 7.54 2.31 -9.18
CA MET A 75 7.98 3.47 -8.40
C MET A 75 7.74 3.26 -6.91
N GLY A 76 8.37 4.08 -6.07
CA GLY A 76 8.15 4.10 -4.64
C GLY A 76 7.56 5.42 -4.16
N THR A 77 7.10 5.44 -2.91
CA THR A 77 6.72 6.68 -2.23
C THR A 77 7.24 6.69 -0.80
N ALA A 78 7.59 7.87 -0.31
CA ALA A 78 7.92 8.11 1.08
C ALA A 78 6.91 9.12 1.63
N PHE A 79 6.26 8.79 2.74
CA PHE A 79 5.25 9.65 3.38
C PHE A 79 4.14 10.12 2.40
N GLY A 80 3.78 9.28 1.41
CA GLY A 80 2.78 9.61 0.39
C GLY A 80 3.20 10.73 -0.58
N GLY A 81 4.47 11.15 -0.58
CA GLY A 81 4.95 12.30 -1.34
C GLY A 81 4.64 13.66 -0.68
N ALA A 82 4.11 13.66 0.55
CA ALA A 82 3.80 14.89 1.26
C ALA A 82 5.07 15.56 1.81
N ARG A 83 5.11 16.89 1.78
CA ARG A 83 6.16 17.66 2.46
C ARG A 83 5.67 17.95 3.87
N GLY A 84 6.24 17.25 4.85
CA GLY A 84 5.76 17.21 6.24
C GLY A 84 5.22 18.54 6.78
N ARG A 85 6.07 19.57 6.87
CA ARG A 85 5.67 20.86 7.47
C ARG A 85 4.59 21.62 6.70
N THR A 86 4.55 21.51 5.38
CA THR A 86 3.64 22.32 4.54
C THR A 86 2.36 21.61 4.15
N ASP A 87 2.38 20.27 4.08
CA ASP A 87 1.24 19.49 3.59
C ASP A 87 0.48 18.77 4.72
N VAL A 88 1.09 18.49 5.88
CA VAL A 88 0.36 17.91 7.04
C VAL A 88 -0.78 18.80 7.54
N PRO A 89 -0.61 20.14 7.68
CA PRO A 89 -1.73 20.99 8.09
C PRO A 89 -2.95 20.88 7.15
N LYS A 90 -2.72 20.74 5.84
CA LYS A 90 -3.80 20.55 4.85
C LYS A 90 -4.52 19.21 5.02
N ILE A 91 -3.80 18.15 5.42
CA ILE A 91 -4.39 16.84 5.70
C ILE A 91 -5.28 16.93 6.95
N VAL A 92 -4.88 17.71 7.97
CA VAL A 92 -5.73 18.01 9.13
C VAL A 92 -6.97 18.79 8.70
N ASP A 93 -6.82 19.82 7.86
CA ASP A 93 -7.96 20.58 7.33
C ASP A 93 -8.94 19.65 6.59
N TRP A 94 -8.44 18.75 5.74
CA TRP A 94 -9.30 17.76 5.06
C TRP A 94 -10.03 16.83 6.01
N TYR A 95 -9.42 16.44 7.12
CA TYR A 95 -10.08 15.66 8.16
C TYR A 95 -11.19 16.47 8.84
N MET A 96 -10.89 17.70 9.26
CA MET A 96 -11.86 18.59 9.90
C MET A 96 -13.04 18.94 8.97
N GLU A 97 -12.79 19.01 7.67
CA GLU A 97 -13.80 19.21 6.61
C GLU A 97 -14.55 17.92 6.23
N GLY A 98 -14.21 16.77 6.82
CA GLY A 98 -14.84 15.48 6.53
C GLY A 98 -14.48 14.87 5.16
N LYS A 99 -13.45 15.40 4.47
CA LYS A 99 -12.99 14.89 3.17
C LYS A 99 -12.24 13.56 3.29
N ILE A 100 -11.66 13.28 4.44
CA ILE A 100 -10.99 12.02 4.75
C ILE A 100 -11.46 11.46 6.08
N GLN A 101 -11.50 10.14 6.19
CA GLN A 101 -11.92 9.42 7.38
C GLN A 101 -10.69 8.92 8.14
N ILE A 102 -10.50 9.40 9.37
CA ILE A 102 -9.40 8.96 10.25
C ILE A 102 -9.95 8.13 11.42
N ASP A 103 -11.10 8.52 11.99
CA ASP A 103 -11.66 7.89 13.18
C ASP A 103 -11.83 6.37 13.06
N PRO A 104 -12.32 5.79 11.94
CA PRO A 104 -12.45 4.34 11.80
C PRO A 104 -11.11 3.58 11.83
N MET A 105 -9.99 4.26 11.63
CA MET A 105 -8.66 3.65 11.73
C MET A 105 -8.22 3.45 13.18
N ILE A 106 -8.79 4.21 14.11
CA ILE A 106 -8.50 4.11 15.56
C ILE A 106 -9.34 2.97 16.12
N THR A 107 -8.73 1.79 16.19
CA THR A 107 -9.39 0.59 16.73
C THR A 107 -9.30 0.47 18.24
N HIS A 108 -8.29 1.10 18.84
CA HIS A 108 -8.02 1.00 20.27
C HIS A 108 -7.52 2.34 20.81
N THR A 109 -7.93 2.67 22.03
CA THR A 109 -7.33 3.71 22.85
C THR A 109 -6.89 3.10 24.19
N MET A 110 -5.78 3.59 24.73
CA MET A 110 -5.23 3.12 26.00
C MET A 110 -4.41 4.22 26.67
N PRO A 111 -4.25 4.20 27.99
CA PRO A 111 -3.39 5.15 28.66
C PRO A 111 -1.91 4.75 28.50
N LEU A 112 -0.98 5.66 28.79
CA LEU A 112 0.46 5.44 28.56
C LEU A 112 1.03 4.25 29.34
N GLU A 113 0.47 3.94 30.51
CA GLU A 113 0.90 2.83 31.36
C GLU A 113 0.71 1.47 30.66
N ASP A 114 -0.23 1.38 29.70
CA ASP A 114 -0.58 0.18 28.95
C ASP A 114 0.14 0.09 27.60
N ILE A 115 1.19 0.89 27.35
CA ILE A 115 1.86 0.95 26.04
C ILE A 115 2.28 -0.42 25.48
N ASN A 116 2.71 -1.36 26.34
CA ASN A 116 3.10 -2.71 25.92
C ASN A 116 1.94 -3.53 25.35
N LYS A 117 0.72 -3.34 25.86
CA LYS A 117 -0.50 -3.97 25.30
C LYS A 117 -0.74 -3.50 23.87
N GLY A 118 -0.42 -2.24 23.56
CA GLY A 118 -0.46 -1.71 22.20
C GLY A 118 0.44 -2.48 21.24
N PHE A 119 1.64 -2.86 21.67
CA PHE A 119 2.53 -3.72 20.87
C PHE A 119 1.99 -5.14 20.72
N GLU A 120 1.39 -5.73 21.75
CA GLU A 120 0.77 -7.07 21.67
C GLU A 120 -0.37 -7.11 20.65
N LEU A 121 -1.25 -6.09 20.65
CA LEU A 121 -2.35 -5.94 19.68
C LEU A 121 -1.84 -5.75 18.24
N MET A 122 -0.67 -5.13 18.06
CA MET A 122 -0.04 -5.00 16.75
C MET A 122 0.49 -6.34 16.23
N HIS A 123 1.11 -7.15 17.09
CA HIS A 123 1.67 -8.45 16.70
C HIS A 123 0.61 -9.51 16.43
N SER A 124 -0.49 -9.51 17.20
CA SER A 124 -1.63 -10.42 17.00
C SER A 124 -2.48 -10.07 15.78
N GLY A 125 -2.34 -8.85 15.25
CA GLY A 125 -3.16 -8.36 14.14
C GLY A 125 -4.58 -7.94 14.57
N GLU A 126 -4.82 -7.76 15.86
CA GLU A 126 -6.11 -7.34 16.41
C GLU A 126 -6.32 -5.82 16.35
N SER A 127 -5.27 -5.04 16.06
CA SER A 127 -5.35 -3.58 15.89
C SER A 127 -5.04 -3.12 14.46
N ILE A 128 -5.70 -2.04 14.04
CA ILE A 128 -5.29 -1.23 12.88
C ILE A 128 -4.39 -0.08 13.37
N ARG A 129 -4.91 0.75 14.26
CA ARG A 129 -4.14 1.74 15.03
C ARG A 129 -4.61 1.77 16.48
N SER A 130 -3.63 1.96 17.36
CA SER A 130 -3.81 2.18 18.78
C SER A 130 -3.34 3.59 19.11
N VAL A 131 -4.19 4.39 19.76
CA VAL A 131 -3.85 5.76 20.20
C VAL A 131 -3.60 5.75 21.70
N VAL A 132 -2.42 6.22 22.10
CA VAL A 132 -2.05 6.37 23.51
C VAL A 132 -2.49 7.75 23.99
N LEU A 133 -3.28 7.79 25.05
CA LEU A 133 -3.74 9.01 25.72
C LEU A 133 -2.81 9.30 26.90
N TYR A 134 -2.33 10.56 27.00
CA TYR A 134 -1.38 11.02 28.00
C TYR A 134 -1.85 12.32 28.67
#